data_AF-X1ERV8-F1
#
_entry.id   AF-X1ERV8-F1
#
_cell.length_a   1.000
_cell.length_b   1.000
_cell.length_c   1.000
_cell.angle_alpha   90.00
_cell.angle_beta   90.00
_cell.angle_gamma   90.00
#
_symmetry.space_group_name_H-M   'P 1'
#
loop_
_entity.id
_entity.type
_entity.pdbx_description
1 polymer ?
#
loop_
_entity_poly.entity_id
_entity_poly.type
_entity_poly.pdbx_seq_one_letter_code
_entity_poly.pdbx_strand_id
1 'polypeptide(L)'
;LTEFLSQPEVRVIVAIARPLGDVSDEWIKGKTGVLLEVMGKIRPELANVIMTTPGGQRWFHDSLIGLRNILFGKPQINIENP
;
A
#
# COMPACT_ATOMS: atom_id res chain seq x y z
N LEU A 1 11.67 -5.89 -12.72
CA LEU A 1 11.31 -4.88 -11.70
C LEU A 1 11.99 -3.54 -11.95
N THR A 2 13.32 -3.49 -12.08
CA THR A 2 14.08 -2.24 -12.34
C THR A 2 13.59 -1.45 -13.56
N GLU A 3 13.31 -2.14 -14.67
CA GLU A 3 12.77 -1.51 -15.89
C GLU A 3 11.37 -0.94 -15.68
N PHE A 4 10.48 -1.68 -14.99
CA PHE A 4 9.15 -1.21 -14.61
C PHE A 4 9.22 0.03 -13.69
N LEU A 5 10.06 0.00 -12.66
CA LEU A 5 10.26 1.13 -11.74
C LEU A 5 10.90 2.36 -12.41
N SER A 6 11.50 2.20 -13.59
CA SER A 6 12.14 3.29 -14.33
C SER A 6 11.18 4.09 -15.20
N GLN A 7 9.96 3.59 -15.44
CA GLN A 7 8.94 4.27 -16.24
C GLN A 7 8.50 5.57 -15.55
N PRO A 8 8.36 6.71 -16.27
CA PRO A 8 8.07 8.01 -15.67
C PRO A 8 6.83 8.01 -14.77
N GLU A 9 5.76 7.37 -15.19
CA GLU A 9 4.49 7.26 -14.48
C GLU A 9 4.65 6.45 -13.19
N VAL A 10 5.42 5.36 -13.26
CA VAL A 10 5.71 4.50 -12.11
C VAL A 10 6.61 5.23 -11.12
N ARG A 11 7.57 6.04 -11.57
CA ARG A 11 8.42 6.85 -10.68
C ARG A 11 7.60 7.83 -9.84
N VAL A 12 6.55 8.41 -10.39
CA VAL A 12 5.63 9.28 -9.63
C VAL A 12 4.92 8.47 -8.54
N ILE A 13 4.43 7.28 -8.87
CA ILE A 13 3.77 6.39 -7.89
C ILE A 13 4.75 5.97 -6.78
N VAL A 14 5.98 5.58 -7.15
CA VAL A 14 7.05 5.21 -6.19
C VAL A 14 7.39 6.37 -5.26
N ALA A 15 7.48 7.59 -5.79
CA ALA A 15 7.76 8.78 -4.98
C ALA A 15 6.64 9.05 -3.97
N ILE A 16 5.37 8.91 -4.37
CA ILE A 16 4.21 9.06 -3.48
C ILE A 16 4.19 7.96 -2.41
N ALA A 17 4.49 6.72 -2.80
CA ALA A 17 4.48 5.56 -1.91
C ALA A 17 5.73 5.46 -1.01
N ARG A 18 6.75 6.29 -1.22
CA ARG A 18 8.04 6.24 -0.50
C ARG A 18 7.91 6.18 1.03
N PRO A 19 6.98 6.90 1.69
CA PRO A 19 6.81 6.79 3.14
C PRO A 19 6.44 5.38 3.62
N LEU A 20 5.89 4.53 2.75
CA LEU A 20 5.60 3.13 3.08
C LEU A 20 6.87 2.27 3.16
N GLY A 21 7.96 2.64 2.49
CA GLY A 21 9.17 1.81 2.36
C GLY A 21 9.86 1.50 3.69
N ASP A 22 9.78 2.43 4.65
CA ASP A 22 10.51 2.34 5.92
C ASP A 22 9.63 2.01 7.14
N VAL A 23 8.36 1.63 6.92
CA VAL A 23 7.40 1.35 8.01
C VAL A 23 7.07 -0.14 8.13
N SER A 24 6.91 -0.61 9.37
CA SER A 24 6.53 -2.00 9.66
C SER A 24 5.03 -2.25 9.47
N ASP A 25 4.64 -3.53 9.40
CA ASP A 25 3.23 -3.95 9.31
C ASP A 25 2.44 -3.46 10.52
N GLU A 26 3.03 -3.53 11.71
CA GLU A 26 2.44 -3.04 12.96
C GLU A 26 2.23 -1.53 12.93
N TRP A 27 3.17 -0.79 12.34
CA TRP A 27 3.01 0.65 12.17
C TRP A 27 1.85 0.96 11.23
N ILE A 28 1.77 0.27 10.09
CA ILE A 28 0.65 0.43 9.13
C ILE A 28 -0.67 0.13 9.83
N LYS A 29 -0.76 -1.00 10.52
CA LYS A 29 -1.94 -1.39 11.32
C LYS A 29 -2.33 -0.34 12.35
N GLY A 30 -1.36 0.19 13.09
CA GLY A 30 -1.58 1.23 14.10
C GLY A 30 -2.00 2.59 13.52
N LYS A 31 -1.74 2.83 12.23
CA LYS A 31 -2.07 4.08 11.54
C LYS A 31 -3.23 3.96 10.55
N THR A 32 -3.76 2.76 10.30
CA THR A 32 -4.90 2.52 9.40
C THR A 32 -6.06 3.49 9.64
N GLY A 33 -6.44 3.71 10.90
CA GLY A 33 -7.53 4.65 11.24
C GLY A 33 -7.25 6.09 10.80
N VAL A 34 -6.04 6.59 11.05
CA VAL A 34 -5.61 7.95 10.64
C VAL A 34 -5.57 8.05 9.11
N LEU A 35 -5.05 7.02 8.43
CA LEU A 35 -4.99 7.00 6.97
C LEU A 35 -6.38 7.00 6.34
N LEU A 36 -7.34 6.28 6.93
CA LEU A 36 -8.75 6.30 6.51
C LEU A 36 -9.42 7.65 6.80
N GLU A 37 -9.09 8.31 7.91
CA GLU A 37 -9.61 9.66 8.21
C GLU A 37 -9.09 10.68 7.19
N VAL A 38 -7.80 10.64 6.86
CA VAL A 38 -7.21 11.47 5.81
C VAL A 38 -7.87 11.16 4.46
N MET A 39 -8.06 9.88 4.13
CA MET A 39 -8.79 9.45 2.93
C MET A 39 -10.20 10.04 2.90
N GLY A 40 -10.91 10.06 4.03
CA GLY A 40 -12.23 10.66 4.17
C GLY A 40 -12.26 12.16 3.84
N LYS A 41 -11.15 12.88 4.06
CA LYS A 41 -11.03 14.31 3.73
C LYS A 41 -10.70 14.54 2.24
N ILE A 42 -9.93 13.67 1.60
CA ILE A 42 -9.46 13.86 0.21
C ILE A 42 -10.30 13.13 -0.85
N ARG A 43 -10.94 12.02 -0.46
CA ARG A 43 -11.71 11.09 -1.30
C ARG A 43 -12.86 10.48 -0.46
N PRO A 44 -13.84 11.30 -0.05
CA PRO A 44 -14.89 10.89 0.88
C PRO A 44 -15.70 9.68 0.39
N GLU A 45 -16.03 9.61 -0.90
CA GLU A 45 -16.78 8.50 -1.48
C GLU A 45 -16.02 7.16 -1.38
N LEU A 46 -14.72 7.18 -1.70
CA LEU A 46 -13.86 5.99 -1.59
C LEU A 46 -13.71 5.56 -0.13
N ALA A 47 -13.45 6.51 0.77
CA ALA A 47 -13.34 6.22 2.19
C ALA A 47 -14.64 5.62 2.75
N ASN A 48 -15.79 6.16 2.33
CA ASN A 48 -17.09 5.63 2.71
C ASN A 48 -17.25 4.17 2.27
N VAL A 49 -16.98 3.86 0.99
CA VAL A 49 -17.04 2.47 0.49
C VAL A 49 -16.14 1.54 1.29
N ILE A 50 -14.91 1.96 1.62
CA ILE A 50 -13.97 1.17 2.43
C ILE A 50 -14.50 0.94 3.84
N MET A 51 -15.11 1.95 4.46
CA MET A 51 -15.60 1.86 5.84
C MET A 51 -16.91 1.06 5.96
N THR A 52 -17.80 1.15 4.97
CA THR A 52 -19.13 0.52 5.02
C THR A 52 -19.15 -0.91 4.48
N THR A 53 -18.17 -1.28 3.65
CA THR A 53 -18.05 -2.65 3.14
C THR A 53 -17.52 -3.58 4.22
N PRO A 54 -18.18 -4.73 4.52
CA PRO A 54 -17.64 -5.74 5.40
C PRO A 54 -16.22 -6.15 4.98
N GLY A 55 -15.25 -6.00 5.88
CA GLY A 55 -13.83 -6.29 5.61
C GLY A 55 -13.06 -5.20 4.86
N GLY A 56 -13.68 -4.08 4.47
CA GLY A 56 -13.03 -3.03 3.69
C GLY A 56 -11.82 -2.40 4.38
N GLN A 57 -11.86 -2.17 5.70
CA GLN A 57 -10.70 -1.69 6.44
C GLN A 57 -9.52 -2.67 6.42
N ARG A 58 -9.81 -3.98 6.47
CA ARG A 58 -8.77 -5.03 6.34
C ARG A 58 -8.18 -5.01 4.94
N TRP A 59 -9.03 -4.97 3.92
CA TRP A 59 -8.60 -4.84 2.54
C TRP A 59 -7.69 -3.62 2.32
N PHE A 60 -8.03 -2.46 2.91
CA PHE A 60 -7.23 -1.25 2.79
C PHE A 60 -5.86 -1.41 3.45
N HIS A 61 -5.82 -1.94 4.66
CA HIS A 61 -4.57 -2.27 5.37
C HIS A 61 -3.69 -3.23 4.54
N ASP A 62 -4.26 -4.33 4.07
CA ASP A 62 -3.53 -5.37 3.32
C ASP A 62 -3.04 -4.82 1.97
N SER A 63 -3.80 -3.90 1.36
CA SER A 63 -3.40 -3.21 0.12
C SER A 63 -2.18 -2.31 0.34
N LEU A 64 -2.07 -1.63 1.48
CA LEU A 64 -0.91 -0.81 1.81
C LEU A 64 0.35 -1.67 2.02
N ILE A 65 0.21 -2.81 2.72
CA ILE A 65 1.29 -3.78 2.88
C ILE A 65 1.71 -4.36 1.53
N GLY A 66 0.74 -4.77 0.70
CA GLY A 66 0.98 -5.30 -0.63
C GLY A 66 1.71 -4.29 -1.53
N LEU A 67 1.24 -3.05 -1.55
CA LEU A 67 1.88 -1.97 -2.31
C LEU A 67 3.33 -1.75 -1.86
N ARG A 68 3.57 -1.67 -0.53
CA ARG A 68 4.92 -1.55 0.01
C ARG A 68 5.80 -2.72 -0.45
N ASN A 69 5.31 -3.95 -0.35
CA ASN A 69 6.07 -5.14 -0.69
C ASN A 69 6.40 -5.20 -2.19
N ILE A 70 5.48 -4.76 -3.06
CA ILE A 70 5.71 -4.68 -4.52
C ILE A 70 6.79 -3.65 -4.85
N LEU A 71 6.77 -2.49 -4.21
CA LEU A 71 7.64 -1.36 -4.57
C LEU A 71 8.99 -1.37 -3.84
N PHE A 72 9.04 -1.86 -2.61
CA PHE A 72 10.20 -1.76 -1.71
C PHE A 72 10.60 -3.10 -1.08
N GLY A 73 9.80 -4.15 -1.27
CA GLY A 73 10.14 -5.48 -0.80
C GLY A 73 11.33 -6.06 -1.57
N LYS A 74 12.09 -6.93 -0.90
CA LYS A 74 13.05 -7.78 -1.60
C LYS A 74 12.28 -8.81 -2.43
N PRO A 75 12.64 -9.05 -3.70
CA PRO A 75 12.06 -10.15 -4.46
C PRO A 75 12.29 -11.45 -3.70
N GLN A 76 11.20 -12.10 -3.26
CA GLN A 76 11.28 -13.49 -2.85
C GLN A 76 11.15 -14.31 -4.13
N ILE A 77 12.27 -14.72 -4.70
CA ILE A 77 12.24 -15.78 -5.71
C ILE A 77 11.78 -17.02 -4.95
N ASN A 78 10.53 -17.42 -5.16
CA ASN A 78 10.13 -18.79 -4.84
C ASN A 78 10.98 -19.68 -5.75
N ILE A 79 12.12 -20.13 -5.23
CA ILE A 79 12.84 -21.26 -5.78
C ILE A 79 11.95 -22.46 -5.45
N GLU A 80 10.96 -22.72 -6.30
CA GLU A 80 10.48 -24.08 -6.43
C GLU A 80 11.69 -24.88 -6.91
N ASN A 81 12.29 -25.64 -5.98
CA ASN A 81 13.38 -26.53 -6.29
C ASN A 81 12.92 -27.47 -7.42
N PRO A 82 13.71 -27.61 -8.50
CA PRO A 82 13.41 -28.55 -9.59
C PRO A 82 13.40 -30.01 -9.12
#